data_AF-A0A838GZP8-F1
#
_entry.id   AF-A0A838GZP8-F1
#
_cell.length_a   1.000
_cell.length_b   1.000
_cell.length_c   1.000
_cell.angle_alpha   90.00
_cell.angle_beta   90.00
_cell.angle_gamma   90.00
#
_symmetry.space_group_name_H-M   'P 1'
#
loop_
_entity.id
_entity.type
_entity.pdbx_description
1 polymer ?
#
loop_
_entity_poly.entity_id
_entity_poly.type
_entity_poly.pdbx_seq_one_letter_code
_entity_poly.pdbx_strand_id
1 'polypeptide(L)'
;MPAPRSTPREQKGGRFVFAALVTLDLHIPMSGSLKAKRVVVKSVIARLRQELNCSVAEVDHQDLWQRAVLGVAVASGTPGGARKVAQQVEKIVYREPRMEVVRVHLEVVASEDGG
;
A
#
# COMPACT_ATOMS: atom_id res chain seq x y z
N MET A 1 -16.13 50.62 -2.48
CA MET A 1 -14.85 50.14 -3.03
C MET A 1 -14.81 48.63 -2.95
N PRO A 2 -14.85 47.87 -4.06
CA PRO A 2 -14.57 46.44 -4.04
C PRO A 2 -13.05 46.19 -4.06
N ALA A 3 -12.57 45.27 -3.22
CA ALA A 3 -11.19 44.81 -3.22
C ALA A 3 -10.87 44.04 -4.53
N PRO A 4 -9.62 44.08 -5.04
CA PRO A 4 -9.26 43.34 -6.23
C PRO A 4 -9.34 41.83 -5.99
N ARG A 5 -9.95 41.12 -6.95
CA ARG A 5 -9.92 39.65 -7.05
C ARG A 5 -8.48 39.23 -7.33
N SER A 6 -7.84 38.55 -6.38
CA SER A 6 -6.57 37.88 -6.62
C SER A 6 -6.79 36.72 -7.60
N THR A 7 -6.23 36.82 -8.79
CA THR A 7 -6.10 35.70 -9.73
C THR A 7 -5.20 34.63 -9.10
N PRO A 8 -5.53 33.33 -9.19
CA PRO A 8 -4.58 32.29 -8.84
C PRO A 8 -3.40 32.37 -9.81
N ARG A 9 -2.24 32.72 -9.25
CA ARG A 9 -0.94 32.74 -9.90
C ARG A 9 -0.70 31.39 -10.58
N GLU A 10 -0.54 31.41 -11.90
CA GLU A 10 -0.20 30.25 -12.72
C GLU A 10 1.16 29.69 -12.25
N GLN A 11 1.10 28.67 -11.40
CA GLN A 11 2.27 27.93 -10.95
C GLN A 11 2.67 26.99 -12.09
N LYS A 12 3.75 27.33 -12.81
CA LYS A 12 4.53 26.35 -13.56
C LYS A 12 5.23 25.40 -12.57
N GLY A 13 4.46 24.52 -11.94
CA GLY A 13 4.98 23.47 -11.06
C GLY A 13 5.13 22.17 -11.85
N GLY A 14 6.32 21.56 -11.80
CA GLY A 14 6.50 20.20 -12.31
C GLY A 14 5.46 19.26 -11.69
N ARG A 15 5.01 18.25 -12.44
CA ARG A 15 4.07 17.26 -11.90
C ARG A 15 4.83 16.35 -10.95
N PHE A 16 4.48 16.42 -9.67
CA PHE A 16 4.98 15.49 -8.67
C PHE A 16 4.11 14.24 -8.63
N VAL A 17 4.75 13.08 -8.67
CA VAL A 17 4.15 11.78 -8.41
C VAL A 17 4.80 11.19 -7.18
N PHE A 18 4.00 10.78 -6.21
CA PHE A 18 4.45 10.08 -5.02
C PHE A 18 4.08 8.61 -5.14
N ALA A 19 5.00 7.71 -4.80
CA ALA A 19 4.68 6.30 -4.63
C ALA A 19 4.90 5.88 -3.18
N ALA A 20 3.91 5.21 -2.58
CA ALA A 20 4.08 4.53 -1.30
C ALA A 20 4.32 3.05 -1.55
N LEU A 21 5.39 2.51 -0.99
CA LEU A 21 5.71 1.09 -0.96
C LEU A 21 5.52 0.59 0.48
N VAL A 22 4.64 -0.37 0.67
CA VAL A 22 4.40 -1.03 1.95
C VAL A 22 4.88 -2.47 1.84
N THR A 23 5.73 -2.89 2.76
CA THR A 23 6.15 -4.28 2.91
C THR A 23 5.63 -4.81 4.24
N LEU A 24 4.89 -5.91 4.18
CA LEU A 24 4.25 -6.53 5.34
C LEU A 24 4.84 -7.92 5.53
N ASP A 25 5.54 -8.15 6.64
CA ASP A 25 5.92 -9.48 7.10
C ASP A 25 4.77 -10.06 7.93
N LEU A 26 4.33 -11.25 7.55
CA LEU A 26 3.11 -11.87 8.07
C LEU A 26 3.41 -13.27 8.60
N HIS A 27 2.77 -13.59 9.72
CA HIS A 27 2.72 -14.94 10.29
C HIS A 27 1.30 -15.51 10.11
N ILE A 28 1.20 -16.78 9.71
CA ILE A 28 -0.07 -17.46 9.44
C ILE A 28 -0.13 -18.73 10.33
N PRO A 29 -0.46 -18.60 11.62
CA PRO A 29 -0.23 -19.65 12.62
C PRO A 29 -0.93 -20.97 12.30
N MET A 30 -2.16 -20.88 11.79
CA MET A 30 -3.02 -22.05 11.51
C MET A 30 -2.75 -22.73 10.16
N SER A 31 -1.75 -22.27 9.40
CA SER A 31 -1.45 -22.84 8.08
C SER A 31 -0.55 -24.07 8.20
N GLY A 32 -1.10 -25.25 7.85
CA GLY A 32 -0.37 -26.52 7.82
C GLY A 32 0.12 -26.95 6.43
N SER A 33 -0.02 -26.10 5.40
CA SER A 33 0.43 -26.42 4.04
C SER A 33 0.54 -25.17 3.17
N LEU A 34 1.32 -25.25 2.09
CA LEU A 34 1.39 -24.18 1.08
C LEU A 34 0.03 -23.89 0.43
N LYS A 35 -0.82 -24.91 0.28
CA LYS A 35 -2.18 -24.73 -0.24
C LYS A 35 -3.03 -23.90 0.72
N ALA A 36 -2.98 -24.20 2.02
CA ALA A 36 -3.72 -23.46 3.04
C ALA A 36 -3.27 -21.99 3.08
N LYS A 37 -1.96 -21.74 3.10
CA LYS A 37 -1.38 -20.40 2.97
C LYS A 37 -1.92 -19.64 1.78
N ARG A 38 -1.88 -20.24 0.58
CA ARG A 38 -2.32 -19.59 -0.66
C ARG A 38 -3.78 -19.11 -0.59
N VAL A 39 -4.66 -19.83 0.12
CA VAL A 39 -6.04 -19.40 0.32
C VAL A 39 -6.10 -18.12 1.15
N VAL A 40 -5.38 -18.08 2.27
CA VAL A 40 -5.34 -16.90 3.16
C VAL A 40 -4.72 -15.69 2.44
N VAL A 41 -3.56 -15.88 1.83
CA VAL A 41 -2.83 -14.82 1.10
C VAL A 41 -3.68 -14.26 -0.04
N LYS A 42 -4.29 -15.12 -0.88
CA LYS A 42 -5.15 -14.66 -1.98
C LYS A 42 -6.37 -13.89 -1.48
N SER A 43 -6.96 -14.29 -0.36
CA SER A 43 -8.09 -13.59 0.26
C SER A 43 -7.73 -12.14 0.60
N VAL A 44 -6.57 -11.92 1.23
CA VAL A 44 -6.11 -10.57 1.60
C VAL A 44 -5.71 -9.75 0.39
N ILE A 45 -4.99 -10.35 -0.57
CA ILE A 45 -4.64 -9.70 -1.84
C ILE A 45 -5.90 -9.24 -2.59
N ALA A 46 -6.91 -10.09 -2.69
CA ALA A 46 -8.18 -9.75 -3.35
C ALA A 46 -8.88 -8.59 -2.64
N ARG A 47 -8.94 -8.62 -1.30
CA ARG A 47 -9.54 -7.54 -0.50
C ARG A 47 -8.82 -6.21 -0.67
N LEU A 48 -7.49 -6.21 -0.65
CA LEU A 48 -6.69 -5.00 -0.86
C LEU A 48 -6.94 -4.40 -2.26
N ARG A 49 -7.02 -5.23 -3.30
CA ARG A 49 -7.33 -4.78 -4.67
C ARG A 49 -8.77 -4.27 -4.83
N GLN A 50 -9.71 -4.80 -4.05
CA GLN A 50 -11.11 -4.39 -4.09
C GLN A 50 -11.36 -3.08 -3.35
N GLU A 51 -10.72 -2.90 -2.18
CA GLU A 51 -10.94 -1.72 -1.33
C GLU A 51 -10.03 -0.53 -1.70
N LEU A 52 -8.88 -0.79 -2.33
CA LEU A 52 -7.87 0.23 -2.62
C LEU A 52 -7.41 0.19 -4.08
N ASN A 53 -7.10 1.36 -4.63
CA ASN A 53 -6.46 1.48 -5.94
C ASN A 53 -4.94 1.24 -5.83
N CYS A 54 -4.55 0.00 -5.55
CA CYS A 54 -3.16 -0.39 -5.28
C CYS A 54 -2.71 -1.60 -6.11
N SER A 55 -1.40 -1.72 -6.33
CA SER A 55 -0.77 -2.96 -6.78
C SER A 55 -0.33 -3.75 -5.56
N VAL A 56 -0.52 -5.08 -5.58
CA VAL A 56 -0.16 -5.95 -4.45
C VAL A 56 0.27 -7.33 -4.95
N ALA A 57 1.31 -7.88 -4.33
CA ALA A 57 1.85 -9.22 -4.60
C ALA A 57 2.48 -9.84 -3.35
N GLU A 58 2.56 -11.19 -3.33
CA GLU A 58 3.43 -11.91 -2.41
C GLU A 58 4.85 -11.92 -2.95
N VAL A 59 5.80 -11.35 -2.20
CA VAL A 59 7.16 -11.06 -2.69
C VAL A 59 8.25 -11.90 -2.04
N ASP A 60 7.95 -12.60 -0.93
CA ASP A 60 8.92 -13.45 -0.23
C ASP A 60 8.24 -14.57 0.58
N HIS A 61 9.04 -15.54 1.04
CA HIS A 61 8.66 -16.72 1.83
C HIS A 61 7.68 -17.68 1.13
N GLN A 62 7.67 -17.73 -0.21
CA GLN A 62 6.66 -18.51 -0.97
C GLN A 62 6.74 -20.04 -0.72
N ASP A 63 7.87 -20.51 -0.20
CA ASP A 63 8.18 -21.89 0.20
C ASP A 63 7.84 -22.21 1.68
N LEU A 64 7.59 -21.19 2.51
CA LEU A 64 7.14 -21.36 3.89
C LEU A 64 5.61 -21.24 3.99
N TRP A 65 4.96 -22.18 4.68
CA TRP A 65 3.49 -22.15 4.84
C TRP A 65 3.00 -21.24 5.95
N GLN A 66 3.84 -20.91 6.93
CA GLN A 66 3.49 -20.10 8.10
C GLN A 66 3.98 -18.66 7.99
N ARG A 67 4.68 -18.31 6.91
CA ARG A 67 5.23 -16.97 6.67
C ARG A 67 4.83 -16.48 5.30
N ALA A 68 4.61 -15.18 5.16
CA ALA A 68 4.40 -14.54 3.88
C ALA A 68 4.92 -13.10 3.96
N VAL A 69 5.44 -12.58 2.86
CA VAL A 69 5.66 -11.13 2.74
C VAL A 69 4.81 -10.59 1.61
N LEU A 70 4.00 -9.58 1.92
CA LEU A 70 3.24 -8.83 0.91
C LEU A 70 3.94 -7.51 0.61
N GLY A 71 4.12 -7.24 -0.67
CA GLY A 71 4.49 -5.93 -1.19
C GLY A 71 3.25 -5.23 -1.74
N VAL A 72 3.02 -3.98 -1.34
CA VAL A 72 1.93 -3.13 -1.84
C VAL A 72 2.51 -1.82 -2.36
N ALA A 73 2.09 -1.40 -3.54
CA ALA A 73 2.51 -0.15 -4.17
C ALA A 73 1.29 0.72 -4.52
N VAL A 74 1.39 2.01 -4.22
CA VAL A 74 0.32 3.00 -4.44
C VAL A 74 0.91 4.27 -5.03
N ALA A 75 0.31 4.81 -6.10
CA ALA A 75 0.65 6.12 -6.63
C ALA A 75 -0.30 7.21 -6.08
N SER A 76 0.20 8.43 -5.86
CA SER A 76 -0.57 9.57 -5.41
C SER A 76 0.00 10.89 -5.93
N GLY A 77 -0.84 11.90 -6.15
CA GLY A 77 -0.39 13.25 -6.48
C GLY A 77 0.09 14.06 -5.26
N THR A 78 -0.05 13.52 -4.04
CA THR A 78 0.42 14.19 -2.81
C THR A 78 1.07 13.18 -1.86
N PRO A 79 2.04 13.60 -1.03
CA PRO A 79 2.65 12.71 -0.05
C PRO A 79 1.66 12.27 1.03
N GLY A 80 0.71 13.15 1.39
CA GLY A 80 -0.35 12.84 2.34
C GLY A 80 -1.31 11.76 1.83
N GLY A 81 -1.67 11.81 0.54
CA GLY A 81 -2.46 10.77 -0.11
C GLY A 81 -1.76 9.42 -0.11
N ALA A 82 -0.47 9.38 -0.45
CA ALA A 82 0.34 8.16 -0.45
C ALA A 82 0.37 7.50 0.95
N ARG A 83 0.66 8.29 2.00
CA ARG A 83 0.68 7.81 3.40
C ARG A 83 -0.69 7.35 3.88
N LYS A 84 -1.76 8.04 3.49
CA LYS A 84 -3.13 7.67 3.89
C LYS A 84 -3.50 6.28 3.37
N VAL A 85 -3.18 5.97 2.11
CA VAL A 85 -3.45 4.64 1.57
C VAL A 85 -2.60 3.58 2.24
N ALA A 86 -1.32 3.85 2.55
CA ALA A 86 -0.49 2.93 3.32
C ALA A 86 -1.11 2.57 4.69
N GLN A 87 -1.65 3.56 5.42
CA GLN A 87 -2.37 3.29 6.66
C GLN A 87 -3.65 2.47 6.47
N GLN A 88 -4.33 2.60 5.31
CA GLN A 88 -5.50 1.78 4.99
C GLN A 88 -5.11 0.32 4.70
N VAL A 89 -3.98 0.10 4.02
CA VAL A 89 -3.41 -1.24 3.78
C VAL A 89 -3.22 -1.97 5.12
N GLU A 90 -2.54 -1.32 6.07
CA GLU A 90 -2.36 -1.87 7.42
C GLU A 90 -3.70 -2.22 8.07
N LYS A 91 -4.65 -1.28 8.09
CA LYS A 91 -5.98 -1.49 8.69
C LYS A 91 -6.73 -2.69 8.10
N ILE A 92 -6.62 -2.91 6.79
CA ILE A 92 -7.27 -4.05 6.12
C ILE A 92 -6.61 -5.36 6.54
N VAL A 93 -5.28 -5.38 6.61
CA VAL A 93 -4.50 -6.58 6.97
C VAL A 93 -4.69 -6.95 8.43
N TYR A 94 -4.68 -5.96 9.35
CA TYR A 94 -4.95 -6.19 10.78
C TYR A 94 -6.37 -6.71 11.07
N ARG A 95 -7.29 -6.65 10.11
CA ARG A 95 -8.65 -7.21 10.24
C ARG A 95 -8.76 -8.66 9.75
N GLU A 96 -7.70 -9.26 9.24
CA GLU A 96 -7.69 -10.67 8.84
C GLU A 96 -7.28 -11.54 10.03
N PRO A 97 -8.22 -12.28 10.67
CA PRO A 97 -7.92 -13.04 11.88
C PRO A 97 -7.01 -14.26 11.64
N ARG A 98 -6.84 -14.69 10.38
CA ARG A 98 -5.99 -15.85 10.05
C ARG A 98 -4.50 -15.49 9.94
N MET A 99 -4.13 -14.21 10.02
CA MET A 99 -2.74 -13.76 9.94
C MET A 99 -2.41 -12.72 11.00
N GLU A 100 -1.15 -12.66 11.35
CA GLU A 100 -0.59 -11.72 12.31
C GLU A 100 0.47 -10.88 11.58
N VAL A 101 0.46 -9.57 11.82
CA VAL A 101 1.49 -8.68 11.27
C VAL A 101 2.72 -8.73 12.17
N VAL A 102 3.83 -9.24 11.63
CA VAL A 102 5.13 -9.32 12.31
C VAL A 102 5.87 -7.99 12.18
N ARG A 103 5.85 -7.41 10.98
CA ARG A 103 6.54 -6.15 10.69
C ARG A 103 5.84 -5.41 9.56
N VAL A 104 5.86 -4.08 9.66
CA VAL A 104 5.47 -3.18 8.58
C VAL A 104 6.66 -2.29 8.25
N HIS A 105 6.94 -2.14 6.96
CA HIS A 105 7.87 -1.14 6.44
C HIS A 105 7.16 -0.26 5.42
N LEU A 106 7.30 1.06 5.55
CA LEU A 106 6.73 2.04 4.64
C LEU A 106 7.84 2.93 4.09
N GLU A 107 7.92 2.99 2.78
CA GLU A 107 8.74 3.94 2.04
C GLU A 107 7.83 4.83 1.18
N VAL A 108 8.12 6.13 1.13
CA VAL A 108 7.45 7.06 0.22
C VAL A 108 8.50 7.71 -0.67
N VAL A 109 8.42 7.42 -1.96
CA VAL A 109 9.28 8.01 -2.98
C VAL A 109 8.53 9.14 -3.69
N ALA A 110 9.27 10.18 -4.08
CA ALA A 110 8.76 11.28 -4.89
C ALA A 110 9.49 11.28 -6.23
N SER A 111 8.75 11.48 -7.31
CA SER A 111 9.25 11.65 -8.66
C SER A 111 8.73 12.96 -9.20
N GLU A 112 9.63 13.76 -9.77
CA GLU A 112 9.29 14.95 -10.53
C GLU A 112 9.29 14.56 -12.02
N ASP A 113 8.16 14.71 -12.71
CA ASP A 113 8.18 14.68 -14.17
C ASP A 113 8.81 15.99 -14.65
N GLY A 114 10.10 15.93 -14.97
CA GLY A 114 10.79 16.95 -15.76
C GLY A 114 10.26 16.88 -17.19
N GLY A 115 9.46 17.89 -17.57
CA GLY A 115 8.87 18.00 -18.91
C GLY A 115 9.89 18.13 -20.03
#